data_AF-A0A9C8E796-F1
#
_entry.id   AF-A0A9C8E796-F1
#
_cell.length_a   1.000
_cell.length_b   1.000
_cell.length_c   1.000
_cell.angle_alpha   90.00
_cell.angle_beta   90.00
_cell.angle_gamma   90.00
#
_symmetry.space_group_name_H-M   'P 1'
#
loop_
_entity.id
_entity.type
_entity.pdbx_description
1 polymer ?
#
loop_
_entity_poly.entity_id
_entity_poly.type
_entity_poly.pdbx_seq_one_letter_code
_entity_poly.pdbx_strand_id
1 'polypeptide(L)' 'VQEGDVLVARAVDPAWTMVFGKVAGLVMEVGGQLSHGAVVAREYGIPAVSGVQGITSMVRDGEVIVVDGYSGRIIPSAR' A
#
# COMPACT_ATOMS: atom_id res chain seq x y z
N VAL A 1 8.27 -6.94 -7.32
CA VAL A 1 6.97 -6.34 -7.72
C VAL A 1 6.50 -7.02 -8.99
N GLN A 2 5.47 -7.83 -8.84
CA GLN A 2 4.72 -8.50 -9.89
C GLN A 2 3.34 -7.84 -10.02
N GLU A 3 2.61 -8.19 -11.07
CA GLU A 3 1.23 -7.73 -11.24
C GLU A 3 0.34 -8.26 -10.10
N GLY A 4 -0.46 -7.37 -9.52
CA GLY A 4 -1.38 -7.72 -8.44
C GLY A 4 -0.78 -7.65 -7.04
N ASP A 5 0.52 -7.36 -6.89
CA ASP A 5 1.16 -7.21 -5.58
C ASP A 5 0.55 -6.04 -4.80
N VAL A 6 0.51 -6.17 -3.47
CA VAL A 6 0.30 -5.05 -2.55
C VAL A 6 1.66 -4.59 -2.03
N LEU A 7 1.99 -3.31 -2.24
CA LEU A 7 3.23 -2.75 -1.68
C LEU A 7 3.03 -2.35 -0.22
N VAL A 8 3.86 -2.90 0.66
CA VAL A 8 3.93 -2.52 2.06
C VAL A 8 5.29 -1.87 2.31
N ALA A 9 5.30 -0.62 2.77
CA ALA A 9 6.54 0.13 2.98
C ALA A 9 6.43 1.12 4.14
N ARG A 10 7.57 1.61 4.62
CA ARG A 10 7.57 2.69 5.62
C ARG A 10 7.08 4.02 5.03
N ALA A 11 7.59 4.38 3.86
CA ALA A 11 7.19 5.54 3.07
C ALA A 11 7.45 5.25 1.59
N VAL A 12 6.76 5.97 0.70
CA VAL A 12 6.97 5.86 -0.75
C VAL A 12 8.00 6.88 -1.21
N ASP A 13 8.98 6.42 -1.96
CA ASP A 13 9.94 7.26 -2.70
C ASP A 13 9.33 7.65 -4.06
N PRO A 14 9.48 8.91 -4.52
CA PRO A 14 9.00 9.34 -5.83
C PRO A 14 9.48 8.48 -7.01
N ALA A 15 10.65 7.87 -6.91
CA ALA A 15 11.16 6.95 -7.91
C ALA A 15 10.25 5.72 -8.11
N TRP A 16 9.40 5.36 -7.14
CA TRP A 16 8.57 4.16 -7.23
C TRP A 16 7.35 4.32 -8.13
N THR A 17 7.07 5.53 -8.62
CA THR A 17 5.95 5.80 -9.54
C THR A 17 5.90 4.82 -10.73
N MET A 18 7.06 4.40 -11.23
CA MET A 18 7.23 3.40 -12.29
C MET A 18 6.62 2.00 -11.99
N VAL A 19 6.46 1.62 -10.71
CA VAL A 19 5.88 0.32 -10.32
C VAL A 19 4.39 0.40 -9.98
N PHE A 20 3.83 1.60 -9.81
CA PHE A 20 2.42 1.77 -9.40
C PHE A 20 1.43 1.25 -10.43
N GLY A 21 1.81 1.20 -11.70
CA GLY A 21 0.98 0.59 -12.75
C GLY A 21 0.84 -0.94 -12.65
N LYS A 22 1.60 -1.62 -11.77
CA LYS A 22 1.56 -3.08 -11.60
C LYS A 22 0.86 -3.53 -10.31
N VAL A 23 0.76 -2.66 -9.33
CA VAL A 23 0.36 -3.04 -7.97
C VAL A 23 -1.14 -2.91 -7.79
N ALA A 24 -1.73 -3.79 -6.97
CA ALA A 24 -3.15 -3.76 -6.66
C ALA A 24 -3.47 -2.94 -5.40
N GLY A 25 -2.46 -2.50 -4.64
CA GLY A 25 -2.67 -1.67 -3.45
C GLY A 25 -1.37 -1.18 -2.82
N LEU A 26 -1.51 -0.22 -1.91
CA LEU A 26 -0.41 0.40 -1.18
C LEU A 26 -0.72 0.51 0.31
N VAL A 27 0.24 0.15 1.16
CA VAL A 27 0.19 0.35 2.60
C VAL A 27 1.46 1.03 3.09
N MET A 28 1.31 2.12 3.85
CA MET A 28 2.44 2.91 4.35
C MET A 28 2.40 3.09 5.87
N GLU A 29 3.57 2.99 6.52
CA GLU A 29 3.68 3.31 7.95
C GLU A 29 3.60 4.81 8.23
N VAL A 30 4.18 5.62 7.34
CA VAL A 30 4.29 7.08 7.49
C VAL A 30 3.50 7.78 6.40
N GLY A 31 2.93 8.92 6.76
CA GLY A 31 2.16 9.77 5.87
C GLY A 31 0.68 9.80 6.22
N GLY A 32 -0.03 10.76 5.64
CA GLY A 32 -1.48 10.87 5.73
C GLY A 32 -2.12 10.92 4.35
N GLN A 33 -3.40 11.29 4.31
CA GLN A 33 -4.20 11.33 3.08
C GLN A 33 -3.62 12.23 1.98
N LEU A 34 -2.80 13.23 2.33
CA LEU A 34 -2.15 14.16 1.40
C LEU A 34 -0.67 13.85 1.14
N SER A 35 -0.17 12.72 1.66
CA SER A 35 1.22 12.32 1.41
C SER A 35 1.43 11.98 -0.07
N HIS A 36 2.68 12.09 -0.54
CA HIS A 36 3.04 11.76 -1.92
C HIS A 36 2.51 10.39 -2.35
N GLY A 37 2.76 9.33 -1.55
CA GLY A 37 2.27 7.99 -1.85
C GLY A 37 0.74 7.90 -1.92
N ALA A 38 0.00 8.62 -1.07
CA ALA A 38 -1.47 8.63 -1.09
C ALA A 38 -2.03 9.38 -2.32
N VAL A 39 -1.37 10.45 -2.75
CA VAL A 39 -1.75 11.19 -3.96
C VAL A 39 -1.51 10.33 -5.20
N VAL A 40 -0.31 9.76 -5.34
CA VAL A 40 0.02 8.91 -6.48
C VAL A 40 -0.88 7.67 -6.51
N ALA A 41 -1.16 7.02 -5.38
CA ALA A 41 -2.09 5.90 -5.35
C ALA A 41 -3.48 6.24 -5.93
N ARG A 42 -4.00 7.43 -5.62
CA ARG A 42 -5.27 7.92 -6.17
C ARG A 42 -5.20 8.18 -7.67
N GLU A 43 -4.09 8.73 -8.16
CA GLU A 43 -3.87 8.97 -9.60
C GLU A 43 -3.87 7.66 -10.40
N TYR A 44 -3.33 6.59 -9.81
CA TYR A 44 -3.32 5.25 -10.39
C TYR A 44 -4.58 4.43 -10.10
N GLY A 45 -5.53 4.97 -9.32
CA GLY A 45 -6.78 4.29 -8.98
C GLY A 45 -6.62 3.07 -8.06
N ILE A 46 -5.51 2.97 -7.34
CA ILE A 46 -5.24 1.85 -6.43
C ILE A 46 -5.65 2.18 -5.00
N PRO A 47 -6.20 1.21 -4.23
CA PRO A 47 -6.51 1.42 -2.82
C PRO A 47 -5.23 1.64 -2.01
N ALA A 48 -5.27 2.62 -1.11
CA ALA A 48 -4.14 2.94 -0.25
C ALA A 48 -4.55 3.20 1.21
N VAL A 49 -3.73 2.72 2.15
CA VAL A 49 -3.84 3.02 3.58
C VAL A 49 -2.49 3.53 4.08
N SER A 50 -2.48 4.67 4.75
CA SER A 50 -1.25 5.31 5.26
C SER A 50 -1.33 5.57 6.76
N GLY A 51 -0.19 5.66 7.43
CA GLY A 51 -0.13 5.91 8.87
C GLY A 51 -0.27 4.64 9.71
N VAL A 52 0.01 3.47 9.12
CA VAL A 52 -0.13 2.17 9.79
C VAL A 52 1.19 1.78 10.44
N GLN A 53 1.42 2.28 11.64
CA GLN A 53 2.69 2.11 12.33
C GLN A 53 3.05 0.63 12.55
N GLY A 54 4.25 0.22 12.14
CA GLY A 54 4.77 -1.14 12.32
C GLY A 54 4.33 -2.15 11.25
N ILE A 55 3.58 -1.72 10.22
CA ILE A 55 3.02 -2.65 9.23
C ILE A 55 4.07 -3.49 8.50
N THR A 56 5.28 -2.95 8.27
CA THR A 56 6.35 -3.67 7.57
C THR A 56 6.92 -4.82 8.40
N SER A 57 6.67 -4.82 9.71
CA SER A 57 7.04 -5.90 10.62
C SER A 57 5.90 -6.90 10.86
N MET A 58 4.65 -6.50 10.57
CA MET A 58 3.46 -7.33 10.79
C MET A 58 3.13 -8.20 9.57
N VAL A 59 3.30 -7.64 8.37
CA VAL A 59 3.03 -8.34 7.10
C VAL A 59 4.34 -8.89 6.55
N ARG A 60 4.34 -10.19 6.21
CA ARG A 60 5.50 -10.82 5.59
C ARG A 60 5.42 -10.74 4.07
N ASP A 61 6.57 -10.71 3.41
CA ASP A 61 6.62 -10.82 1.95
C ASP A 61 5.94 -12.12 1.49
N GLY A 62 5.13 -12.02 0.43
CA GLY A 62 4.28 -13.11 -0.07
C GLY A 62 3.00 -13.39 0.72
N GLU A 63 2.73 -12.68 1.82
CA GLU A 63 1.46 -12.78 2.54
C GLU A 63 0.32 -12.13 1.75
N VAL A 64 -0.84 -12.79 1.70
CA VAL A 64 -2.02 -12.28 1.00
C VAL A 64 -2.83 -11.42 1.97
N ILE A 65 -2.98 -10.14 1.63
CA ILE A 65 -3.75 -9.17 2.39
C ILE A 65 -4.77 -8.47 1.50
N VAL A 66 -5.89 -8.05 2.10
CA VAL A 66 -6.89 -7.19 1.47
C VAL A 66 -6.69 -5.76 1.98
N VAL A 67 -6.61 -4.82 1.06
CA VAL A 67 -6.49 -3.39 1.37
C VAL A 67 -7.81 -2.69 1.06
N ASP A 68 -8.50 -2.22 2.11
CA ASP A 68 -9.66 -1.37 1.99
C ASP A 68 -9.25 0.09 2.21
N GLY A 69 -9.00 0.79 1.11
CA GLY A 69 -8.63 2.21 1.12
C GLY A 69 -9.78 3.15 1.49
N TYR A 70 -11.03 2.68 1.52
CA TYR A 70 -12.19 3.48 1.92
C TYR A 70 -12.36 3.48 3.44
N SER A 71 -12.35 2.29 4.07
CA SER A 71 -12.48 2.18 5.53
C SER A 71 -11.15 2.27 6.28
N GLY A 72 -10.03 2.27 5.57
CA GLY A 72 -8.69 2.32 6.16
C GLY A 72 -8.26 1.01 6.81
N ARG A 73 -8.78 -0.13 6.33
CA ARG A 73 -8.55 -1.45 6.92
C ARG A 73 -7.59 -2.30 6.08
N ILE A 74 -6.79 -3.09 6.79
CA ILE A 74 -5.92 -4.11 6.21
C ILE A 74 -6.35 -5.42 6.83
N ILE A 75 -6.77 -6.37 6.00
CA ILE A 75 -7.38 -7.62 6.46
C ILE A 75 -6.51 -8.77 5.96
N PRO A 76 -5.98 -9.63 6.84
CA PRO A 76 -5.31 -10.85 6.43
C PRO A 76 -6.29 -11.72 5.63
N SER A 77 -5.88 -12.21 4.47
CA SER A 77 -6.70 -13.16 3.73
C SER A 77 -6.54 -14.54 4.36
N ALA A 78 -7.60 -15.03 5.00
CA ALA A 78 -7.68 -16.43 5.39
C ALA A 78 -7.77 -17.26 4.10
N ARG A 79 -6.70 -17.98 3.76
CA ARG A 79 -6.81 -19.11 2.82
C ARG A 79 -7.51 -20.28 3.51
#